data_AF-Q8F6L2-F1
#
_entry.id   AF-Q8F6L2-F1
#
_cell.length_a   1.000
_cell.length_b   1.000
_cell.length_c   1.000
_cell.angle_alpha   90.00
_cell.angle_beta   90.00
_cell.angle_gamma   90.00
#
_symmetry.space_group_name_H-M   'P 1'
#
loop_
_entity.id
_entity.type
_entity.pdbx_description
1 polymer ?
#
loop_
_entity_poly.entity_id
_entity_poly.type
_entity_poly.pdbx_seq_one_letter_code
_entity_poly.pdbx_strand_id
1 'polypeptide(L)'
;MKVSGTSAVYELEIQISSPKKTKVICNCPYDMDVYYKHAVAAILQIVFSGFINRKDKTKQPELSKILPSVSQNDLVKFLLEKAGSDPRFYKELTIFFSQSDSKSRASYLEEVTKMYHSFLDEFDFIDYQTSFEFQKKMNRFLDQAKRLYPIKPKEALYLASACAEMALEASMNMDDTNHYTMDDLGCFRNDSKVSSKTSNTMR
;
A
#
# COMPACT_ATOMS: atom_id res chain seq x y z
N MET A 1 17.15 -18.11 -22.56
CA MET A 1 17.16 -16.71 -22.09
C MET A 1 18.16 -16.61 -20.95
N LYS A 2 19.01 -15.56 -20.94
CA LYS A 2 19.98 -15.30 -19.87
C LYS A 2 19.75 -13.88 -19.34
N VAL A 3 19.59 -13.73 -18.03
CA VAL A 3 19.46 -12.45 -17.33
C VAL A 3 20.59 -12.39 -16.32
N SER A 4 21.36 -11.31 -16.34
CA SER A 4 22.48 -11.09 -15.41
C SER A 4 22.35 -9.74 -14.73
N GLY A 5 22.69 -9.68 -13.45
CA GLY A 5 22.78 -8.44 -12.68
C GLY A 5 24.02 -8.47 -11.80
N THR A 6 24.75 -7.36 -11.75
CA THR A 6 25.97 -7.19 -10.96
C THR A 6 25.80 -6.00 -10.03
N SER A 7 26.10 -6.21 -8.75
CA SER A 7 26.23 -5.18 -7.71
C SER A 7 27.69 -5.12 -7.24
N ALA A 8 28.04 -4.12 -6.44
CA ALA A 8 29.38 -4.01 -5.85
C ALA A 8 29.76 -5.22 -4.96
N VAL A 9 28.78 -6.01 -4.52
CA VAL A 9 28.95 -7.09 -3.53
C VAL A 9 28.41 -8.45 -3.96
N TYR A 10 27.74 -8.57 -5.11
CA TYR A 10 27.29 -9.85 -5.65
C TYR A 10 26.97 -9.80 -7.15
N GLU A 11 26.93 -10.97 -7.77
CA GLU A 11 26.52 -11.26 -9.13
C GLU A 11 25.37 -12.27 -9.12
N LEU A 12 24.36 -12.02 -9.96
CA LEU A 12 23.22 -12.89 -10.18
C LEU A 12 23.14 -13.23 -11.66
N GLU A 13 23.08 -14.52 -11.97
CA GLU A 13 22.83 -15.03 -13.31
C GLU A 13 21.65 -16.02 -13.30
N ILE A 14 20.66 -15.75 -14.15
CA ILE A 14 19.49 -16.61 -14.35
C ILE A 14 19.47 -17.05 -15.81
N GLN A 15 19.61 -18.36 -16.03
CA GLN A 15 19.46 -18.99 -17.33
C GLN A 15 18.13 -19.75 -17.39
N ILE A 16 17.19 -19.25 -18.18
CA ILE A 16 15.89 -19.89 -18.43
C ILE A 16 15.95 -20.56 -19.79
N SER A 17 16.03 -21.90 -19.82
CA SER A 17 15.95 -22.68 -21.06
C SER A 17 14.52 -23.19 -21.30
N SER A 18 13.80 -23.52 -20.24
CA SER A 18 12.37 -23.81 -20.24
C SER A 18 11.80 -23.62 -18.82
N PRO A 19 10.47 -23.59 -18.60
CA PRO A 19 9.90 -23.41 -17.27
C PRO A 19 10.35 -24.46 -16.24
N LYS A 20 10.73 -25.66 -16.71
CA LYS A 20 11.24 -26.76 -15.88
C LYS A 20 12.77 -26.85 -15.85
N LYS A 21 13.48 -26.02 -16.62
CA LYS A 21 14.95 -25.99 -16.73
C LYS A 21 15.43 -24.54 -16.58
N THR A 22 15.33 -24.06 -15.35
CA THR A 22 15.87 -22.75 -14.94
C THR A 22 17.06 -22.98 -14.03
N LYS A 23 18.23 -22.45 -14.43
CA LYS A 23 19.43 -22.43 -13.60
C LYS A 23 19.60 -21.04 -13.02
N VAL A 24 19.76 -20.96 -11.71
CA VAL A 24 19.99 -19.73 -10.96
C VAL A 24 21.34 -19.84 -10.28
N ILE A 25 22.19 -18.84 -10.48
CA ILE A 25 23.50 -18.72 -9.83
C ILE A 25 23.54 -17.35 -9.17
N CYS A 26 23.70 -17.32 -7.84
CA CYS A 26 23.89 -16.09 -7.07
C CYS A 26 25.04 -16.32 -6.08
N ASN A 27 26.03 -15.43 -6.07
CA ASN A 27 27.17 -15.50 -5.15
C ASN A 27 27.01 -14.55 -3.94
N CYS A 28 25.76 -14.20 -3.60
CA CYS A 28 25.48 -13.22 -2.56
C CYS A 28 25.99 -13.71 -1.19
N PRO A 29 26.90 -12.97 -0.52
CA PRO A 29 27.48 -13.38 0.76
C PRO A 29 26.49 -13.28 1.93
N TYR A 30 25.32 -12.66 1.70
CA TYR A 30 24.27 -12.43 2.69
C TYR A 30 23.07 -13.39 2.57
N ASP A 31 23.09 -14.35 1.64
CA ASP A 31 22.03 -15.35 1.47
C ASP A 31 22.57 -16.74 1.81
N MET A 32 22.17 -17.29 2.95
CA MET A 32 22.56 -18.61 3.47
C MET A 32 21.45 -19.67 3.29
N ASP A 33 20.43 -19.38 2.48
CA ASP A 33 19.20 -20.19 2.40
C ASP A 33 18.98 -20.81 1.00
N VAL A 34 18.09 -21.80 0.91
CA VAL A 34 17.84 -22.65 -0.27
C VAL A 34 17.36 -21.85 -1.48
N TYR A 35 16.71 -20.70 -1.25
CA TYR A 35 16.20 -19.82 -2.30
C TYR A 35 16.75 -18.39 -2.14
N TYR A 36 17.62 -17.99 -3.07
CA TYR A 36 18.19 -16.64 -3.11
C TYR A 36 17.09 -15.59 -3.33
N LYS A 37 16.91 -14.65 -2.38
CA LYS A 37 15.88 -13.60 -2.47
C LYS A 37 16.01 -12.78 -3.74
N HIS A 38 17.26 -12.53 -4.17
CA HIS A 38 17.60 -11.83 -5.41
C HIS A 38 17.11 -12.57 -6.65
N ALA A 39 17.19 -13.90 -6.65
CA ALA A 39 16.71 -14.71 -7.76
C ALA A 39 15.18 -14.71 -7.84
N VAL A 40 14.50 -14.79 -6.70
CA VAL A 40 13.03 -14.74 -6.64
C VAL A 40 12.53 -13.39 -7.15
N ALA A 41 13.13 -12.28 -6.70
CA ALA A 41 12.78 -10.94 -7.15
C ALA A 41 12.97 -10.76 -8.68
N ALA A 42 14.10 -11.23 -9.22
CA ALA A 42 14.37 -11.16 -10.65
C ALA A 42 13.41 -12.02 -11.49
N ILE A 43 13.08 -13.23 -11.03
CA ILE A 43 12.09 -14.10 -11.69
C ILE A 43 10.70 -13.46 -11.67
N LEU A 44 10.30 -12.87 -10.54
CA LEU A 44 9.01 -12.19 -10.41
C LEU A 44 8.90 -11.00 -11.37
N GLN A 45 9.96 -10.20 -11.50
CA GLN A 45 10.01 -9.11 -12.47
C GLN A 45 9.88 -9.61 -13.92
N ILE A 46 10.53 -10.73 -14.26
CA ILE A 46 10.39 -11.37 -15.59
C ILE A 46 8.93 -11.78 -15.83
N VAL A 47 8.27 -12.38 -14.84
CA VAL A 47 6.86 -12.78 -14.95
C VAL A 47 5.96 -11.55 -15.12
N PHE A 48 6.15 -10.50 -14.32
CA PHE A 48 5.36 -9.26 -14.41
C PHE A 48 5.60 -8.46 -15.68
N SER A 49 6.80 -8.53 -16.27
CA SER A 49 7.08 -7.90 -17.57
C SER A 49 6.27 -8.53 -18.72
N GLY A 50 5.54 -9.63 -18.47
CA GLY A 50 4.65 -10.25 -19.45
C GLY A 50 5.38 -11.02 -20.55
N PHE A 51 6.70 -11.19 -20.43
CA PHE A 51 7.54 -11.91 -21.40
C PHE A 51 7.15 -13.38 -21.58
N ILE A 52 6.55 -14.01 -20.56
CA ILE A 52 6.24 -15.45 -20.57
C ILE A 52 4.79 -15.75 -20.96
N ASN A 53 3.88 -14.78 -21.03
CA ASN A 53 2.49 -15.03 -21.43
C ASN A 53 1.83 -13.83 -22.11
N ARG A 54 1.78 -13.84 -23.44
CA ARG A 54 0.71 -13.18 -24.19
C ARG A 54 0.13 -14.15 -25.20
N LYS A 55 -0.96 -14.83 -24.82
CA LYS A 55 -1.99 -15.20 -25.81
C LYS A 55 -2.55 -13.88 -26.35
N ASP A 56 -2.58 -13.74 -27.66
CA ASP A 56 -3.16 -12.59 -28.33
C ASP A 56 -4.57 -12.33 -27.80
N LYS A 57 -4.74 -11.16 -27.17
CA LYS A 57 -6.06 -10.68 -26.77
C LYS A 57 -6.75 -10.19 -28.04
N THR A 58 -7.79 -10.91 -28.46
CA THR A 58 -8.75 -10.44 -29.45
C THR A 58 -9.18 -9.02 -29.07
N LYS A 59 -8.93 -8.05 -29.98
CA LYS A 59 -9.23 -6.63 -29.77
C LYS A 59 -10.74 -6.46 -29.63
N GLN A 60 -11.24 -6.43 -28.41
CA GLN A 60 -12.57 -5.91 -28.14
C GLN A 60 -12.61 -4.43 -28.54
N PRO A 61 -13.74 -3.95 -29.10
CA PRO A 61 -13.87 -2.56 -29.48
C PRO A 61 -13.71 -1.68 -28.23
N GLU A 62 -12.86 -0.67 -28.35
CA GLU A 62 -12.58 0.26 -27.24
C GLU A 62 -13.81 1.12 -26.96
N LEU A 63 -14.23 1.16 -25.68
CA LEU A 63 -15.32 2.02 -25.20
C LEU A 63 -15.15 3.48 -25.63
N SER A 64 -13.91 3.96 -25.74
CA SER A 64 -13.56 5.32 -26.19
C SER A 64 -14.06 5.64 -27.60
N LYS A 65 -14.30 4.65 -28.46
CA LYS A 65 -14.83 4.83 -29.82
C LYS A 65 -16.36 4.74 -29.88
N ILE A 66 -16.98 4.04 -28.94
CA ILE A 66 -18.43 3.82 -28.90
C ILE A 66 -19.11 4.98 -28.19
N LEU A 67 -18.60 5.40 -27.03
CA LEU A 67 -19.23 6.41 -26.18
C LEU A 67 -19.53 7.74 -26.89
N PRO A 68 -18.68 8.27 -27.81
CA PRO A 68 -18.99 9.51 -28.52
C PRO A 68 -20.19 9.44 -29.47
N SER A 69 -20.59 8.22 -29.89
CA SER A 69 -21.72 8.00 -30.80
C SER A 69 -23.05 7.78 -30.07
N VAL A 70 -23.02 7.67 -28.73
CA VAL A 70 -24.18 7.40 -27.89
C VAL A 70 -24.82 8.72 -27.47
N SER A 71 -26.16 8.80 -27.51
CA SER A 71 -26.86 10.00 -27.06
C SER A 71 -26.74 10.17 -25.54
N GLN A 72 -26.80 11.41 -25.06
CA GLN A 72 -26.76 11.69 -23.62
C GLN A 72 -27.90 10.98 -22.86
N ASN A 73 -29.09 10.90 -23.47
CA ASN A 73 -30.24 10.24 -22.87
C ASN A 73 -30.04 8.74 -22.74
N ASP A 74 -29.46 8.08 -23.75
CA ASP A 74 -29.16 6.65 -23.71
C ASP A 74 -28.08 6.33 -22.67
N LEU A 75 -27.08 7.21 -22.54
CA LEU A 75 -26.04 7.07 -21.52
C LEU A 75 -26.62 7.19 -20.10
N VAL A 76 -27.47 8.20 -19.86
CA VAL A 76 -28.14 8.38 -18.56
C VAL A 76 -29.04 7.17 -18.25
N LYS A 77 -29.81 6.69 -19.22
CA LYS A 77 -30.65 5.51 -19.06
C LYS A 77 -29.83 4.27 -18.70
N PHE A 78 -28.74 4.02 -19.43
CA PHE A 78 -27.82 2.92 -19.15
C PHE A 78 -27.23 2.99 -17.74
N LEU A 79 -26.80 4.17 -17.30
CA LEU A 79 -26.26 4.37 -15.95
C LEU A 79 -27.30 4.08 -14.87
N LEU A 80 -28.55 4.51 -15.05
CA LEU A 80 -29.65 4.24 -14.12
C LEU A 80 -30.01 2.75 -14.05
N GLU A 81 -30.10 2.07 -15.19
CA GLU A 81 -30.35 0.62 -15.24
C GLU A 81 -29.23 -0.17 -14.56
N LYS A 82 -27.98 0.26 -14.79
CA LYS A 82 -26.82 -0.38 -14.15
C LYS A 82 -26.77 -0.12 -12.64
N ALA A 83 -27.09 1.10 -12.21
CA ALA A 83 -27.17 1.44 -10.79
C ALA A 83 -28.32 0.73 -10.08
N GLY A 84 -29.45 0.51 -10.75
CA GLY A 84 -30.56 -0.28 -10.20
C GLY A 84 -30.23 -1.77 -10.03
N SER A 85 -29.32 -2.31 -10.85
CA SER A 85 -28.93 -3.72 -10.80
C SER A 85 -27.73 -4.03 -9.91
N ASP A 86 -26.86 -3.04 -9.63
CA ASP A 86 -25.67 -3.22 -8.79
C ASP A 86 -25.58 -2.13 -7.70
N PRO A 87 -25.90 -2.46 -6.44
CA PRO A 87 -25.83 -1.51 -5.32
C PRO A 87 -24.43 -0.93 -5.08
N ARG A 88 -23.36 -1.66 -5.44
CA ARG A 88 -21.98 -1.15 -5.32
C ARG A 88 -21.73 -0.07 -6.36
N PHE A 89 -22.14 -0.35 -7.60
CA PHE A 89 -22.08 0.63 -8.68
C PHE A 89 -22.93 1.86 -8.37
N TYR A 90 -24.13 1.70 -7.81
CA TYR A 90 -24.95 2.82 -7.35
C TYR A 90 -24.16 3.71 -6.38
N LYS A 91 -23.56 3.13 -5.33
CA LYS A 91 -22.77 3.89 -4.35
C LYS A 91 -21.58 4.60 -4.99
N GLU A 92 -20.84 3.93 -5.87
CA GLU A 92 -19.73 4.52 -6.61
C GLU A 92 -20.18 5.69 -7.49
N LEU A 93 -21.26 5.50 -8.24
CA LEU A 93 -21.85 6.50 -9.14
C LEU A 93 -22.33 7.72 -8.34
N THR A 94 -23.02 7.51 -7.23
CA THR A 94 -23.44 8.58 -6.33
C THR A 94 -22.23 9.32 -5.77
N ILE A 95 -21.20 8.64 -5.26
CA ILE A 95 -19.98 9.30 -4.76
C ILE A 95 -19.30 10.13 -5.86
N PHE A 96 -19.25 9.60 -7.09
CA PHE A 96 -18.61 10.26 -8.21
C PHE A 96 -19.35 11.53 -8.68
N PHE A 97 -20.69 11.47 -8.73
CA PHE A 97 -21.53 12.56 -9.26
C PHE A 97 -22.16 13.46 -8.20
N SER A 98 -22.05 13.14 -6.91
CA SER A 98 -22.48 14.04 -5.83
C SER A 98 -21.64 15.33 -5.88
N GLN A 99 -22.17 16.36 -6.52
CA GLN A 99 -21.56 17.69 -6.63
C GLN A 99 -21.83 18.60 -5.41
N SER A 100 -22.22 18.08 -4.25
CA SER A 100 -22.50 18.88 -3.04
C SER A 100 -22.21 18.07 -1.78
N ASP A 101 -21.29 18.40 -0.87
CA ASP A 101 -20.54 19.64 -0.61
C ASP A 101 -19.08 19.51 -1.05
N SER A 102 -18.43 20.61 -1.43
CA SER A 102 -16.97 20.59 -1.53
C SER A 102 -16.41 20.18 -0.17
N LYS A 103 -15.88 18.96 -0.06
CA LYS A 103 -15.30 18.49 1.20
C LYS A 103 -14.28 19.51 1.66
N SER A 104 -14.48 20.01 2.87
CA SER A 104 -13.55 20.96 3.46
C SER A 104 -12.19 20.29 3.64
N ARG A 105 -11.12 21.09 3.75
CA ARG A 105 -9.80 20.57 4.13
C ARG A 105 -9.88 19.76 5.43
N ALA A 106 -10.65 20.22 6.41
CA ALA A 106 -10.84 19.54 7.69
C ALA A 106 -11.47 18.15 7.52
N SER A 107 -12.45 18.01 6.62
CA SER A 107 -13.10 16.73 6.34
C SER A 107 -12.12 15.70 5.75
N TYR A 108 -11.27 16.11 4.81
CA TYR A 108 -10.24 15.21 4.27
C TYR A 108 -9.17 14.87 5.30
N LEU A 109 -8.73 15.85 6.10
CA LEU A 109 -7.78 15.61 7.18
C LEU A 109 -8.34 14.58 8.16
N GLU A 110 -9.59 14.75 8.61
CA GLU A 110 -10.25 13.82 9.52
C GLU A 110 -10.32 12.39 8.95
N GLU A 111 -10.64 12.24 7.67
CA GLU A 111 -10.68 10.93 7.01
C GLU A 111 -9.32 10.24 6.97
N VAL A 112 -8.27 10.97 6.59
CA VAL A 112 -6.91 10.42 6.52
C VAL A 112 -6.37 10.16 7.92
N THR A 113 -6.64 11.03 8.90
CA THR A 113 -6.26 10.84 10.31
C THR A 113 -6.94 9.63 10.94
N LYS A 114 -8.25 9.43 10.71
CA LYS A 114 -8.95 8.21 11.16
C LYS A 114 -8.36 6.95 10.54
N MET A 115 -7.96 7.02 9.27
CA MET A 115 -7.27 5.92 8.61
C MET A 115 -5.91 5.67 9.28
N TYR A 116 -5.10 6.71 9.50
CA TYR A 116 -3.80 6.60 10.19
C TYR A 116 -3.94 5.97 11.58
N HIS A 117 -4.84 6.47 12.43
CA HIS A 117 -5.06 5.92 13.77
C HIS A 117 -5.54 4.46 13.78
N SER A 118 -6.16 3.99 12.69
CA SER A 118 -6.56 2.58 12.59
C SER A 118 -5.39 1.61 12.37
N PHE A 119 -4.18 2.14 12.14
CA PHE A 119 -2.93 1.38 11.99
C PHE A 119 -1.99 1.53 13.18
N LEU A 120 -2.34 2.33 14.18
CA LEU A 120 -1.54 2.46 15.39
C LEU A 120 -1.77 1.27 16.32
N ASP A 121 -0.68 0.78 16.91
CA ASP A 121 -0.69 -0.22 17.96
C ASP A 121 -0.96 0.40 19.35
N GLU A 122 -0.80 -0.39 20.40
CA GLU A 122 -1.02 0.05 21.78
C GLU A 122 0.00 1.08 22.29
N PHE A 123 1.09 1.28 21.56
CA PHE A 123 2.16 2.22 21.87
C PHE A 123 2.16 3.44 20.94
N ASP A 124 1.10 3.62 20.14
CA ASP A 124 0.96 4.66 19.13
C ASP A 124 1.99 4.56 17.98
N PHE A 125 2.47 3.35 17.66
CA PHE A 125 3.34 3.09 16.52
C PHE A 125 2.63 2.33 15.40
N ILE A 126 3.06 2.54 14.16
CA ILE A 126 2.74 1.66 13.04
C ILE A 126 3.77 0.53 13.02
N ASP A 127 3.33 -0.69 13.30
CA ASP A 127 4.20 -1.85 13.23
C ASP A 127 4.72 -2.11 11.80
N TYR A 128 5.91 -2.68 11.70
CA TYR A 128 6.56 -2.93 10.41
C TYR A 128 5.70 -3.79 9.46
N GLN A 129 4.94 -4.77 9.98
CA GLN A 129 4.15 -5.66 9.13
C GLN A 129 2.94 -4.94 8.54
N THR A 130 2.26 -4.08 9.31
CA THR A 130 1.10 -3.31 8.85
C THR A 130 1.45 -2.06 8.05
N SER A 131 2.70 -1.59 8.15
CA SER A 131 3.22 -0.44 7.38
C SER A 131 2.95 -0.53 5.87
N PHE A 132 3.03 -1.73 5.28
CA PHE A 132 2.75 -1.96 3.86
C PHE A 132 1.27 -1.77 3.51
N GLU A 133 0.36 -2.23 4.37
CA GLU A 133 -1.08 -2.04 4.16
C GLU A 133 -1.48 -0.59 4.45
N PHE A 134 -0.86 0.08 5.42
CA PHE A 134 -0.97 1.52 5.62
C PHE A 134 -0.56 2.30 4.35
N GLN A 135 0.63 2.02 3.81
CA GLN A 135 1.14 2.65 2.59
C GLN A 135 0.15 2.49 1.42
N LYS A 136 -0.39 1.29 1.25
CA LYS A 136 -1.39 0.98 0.21
C LYS A 136 -2.69 1.74 0.40
N LYS A 137 -3.16 1.93 1.63
CA LYS A 137 -4.33 2.76 1.94
C LYS A 137 -4.05 4.23 1.67
N MET A 138 -2.89 4.74 2.08
CA MET A 138 -2.47 6.12 1.80
C MET A 138 -2.39 6.39 0.30
N ASN A 139 -1.83 5.46 -0.48
CA ASN A 139 -1.76 5.56 -1.94
C ASN A 139 -3.14 5.67 -2.60
N ARG A 140 -4.20 5.07 -2.03
CA ARG A 140 -5.56 5.21 -2.57
C ARG A 140 -6.07 6.65 -2.47
N PHE A 141 -5.78 7.33 -1.36
CA PHE A 141 -6.10 8.75 -1.20
C PHE A 141 -5.29 9.62 -2.18
N LEU A 142 -4.00 9.35 -2.35
CA LEU A 142 -3.18 10.06 -3.34
C LEU A 142 -3.66 9.84 -4.78
N ASP A 143 -4.07 8.62 -5.14
CA ASP A 143 -4.64 8.33 -6.46
C ASP A 143 -6.03 8.96 -6.64
N GLN A 144 -6.80 9.14 -5.57
CA GLN A 144 -8.00 9.95 -5.59
C GLN A 144 -7.66 11.43 -5.83
N ALA A 145 -6.65 11.98 -5.15
CA ALA A 145 -6.21 13.35 -5.36
C ALA A 145 -5.76 13.58 -6.82
N LYS A 146 -4.99 12.64 -7.41
CA LYS A 146 -4.61 12.70 -8.84
C LYS A 146 -5.82 12.72 -9.78
N ARG A 147 -6.85 11.92 -9.49
CA ARG A 147 -8.10 11.90 -10.27
C ARG A 147 -8.91 13.19 -10.11
N LEU A 148 -8.88 13.80 -8.92
CA LEU A 148 -9.54 15.07 -8.66
C LEU A 148 -8.80 16.26 -9.27
N TYR A 149 -7.47 16.20 -9.43
CA TYR A 149 -6.65 17.32 -9.91
C TYR A 149 -7.21 18.04 -11.17
N PRO A 150 -7.57 17.34 -12.28
CA PRO A 150 -8.10 18.01 -13.46
C PRO A 150 -9.53 18.56 -13.32
N ILE A 151 -10.31 18.10 -12.35
CA ILE A 151 -11.75 18.43 -12.23
C ILE A 151 -12.00 19.41 -11.07
N LYS A 152 -11.29 19.22 -9.95
CA LYS A 152 -11.41 19.95 -8.69
C LYS A 152 -10.03 20.14 -8.03
N PRO A 153 -9.17 21.02 -8.57
CA PRO A 153 -7.79 21.17 -8.10
C PRO A 153 -7.68 21.59 -6.63
N LYS A 154 -8.66 22.35 -6.12
CA LYS A 154 -8.73 22.75 -4.71
C LYS A 154 -8.94 21.56 -3.76
N GLU A 155 -9.88 20.66 -4.09
CA GLU A 155 -10.11 19.44 -3.30
C GLU A 155 -8.94 18.47 -3.41
N ALA A 156 -8.33 18.36 -4.60
CA ALA A 156 -7.11 17.56 -4.79
C ALA A 156 -5.96 18.04 -3.88
N LEU A 157 -5.77 19.37 -3.78
CA LEU A 157 -4.78 19.96 -2.89
C LEU A 157 -5.08 19.65 -1.41
N TYR A 158 -6.34 19.75 -0.98
CA TYR A 158 -6.74 19.44 0.39
C TYR A 158 -6.46 17.99 0.77
N LEU A 159 -6.79 17.06 -0.13
CA LEU A 159 -6.54 15.65 0.10
C LEU A 159 -5.04 15.33 0.09
N ALA A 160 -4.28 15.92 -0.84
CA ALA A 160 -2.84 15.75 -0.89
C ALA A 160 -2.13 16.31 0.35
N SER A 161 -2.55 17.49 0.86
CA SER A 161 -1.98 18.06 2.08
C SER A 161 -2.27 17.19 3.30
N ALA A 162 -3.49 16.67 3.43
CA ALA A 162 -3.84 15.75 4.51
C ALA A 162 -2.98 14.47 4.48
N CYS A 163 -2.74 13.92 3.28
CA CYS A 163 -1.84 12.77 3.12
C CYS A 163 -0.40 13.11 3.51
N ALA A 164 0.10 14.29 3.13
CA ALA A 164 1.46 14.71 3.46
C ALA A 164 1.66 14.91 4.97
N GLU A 165 0.68 15.51 5.66
CA GLU A 165 0.67 15.67 7.11
C GLU A 165 0.72 14.30 7.82
N MET A 166 -0.14 13.37 7.43
CA MET A 166 -0.16 12.03 8.04
C MET A 166 1.03 11.16 7.64
N ALA A 167 1.62 11.38 6.46
CA ALA A 167 2.86 10.71 6.08
C ALA A 167 4.06 11.16 6.94
N LEU A 168 4.10 12.44 7.31
CA LEU A 168 5.10 12.95 8.26
C LEU A 168 4.90 12.31 9.64
N GLU A 169 3.68 12.32 10.15
CA GLU A 169 3.35 11.71 11.46
C GLU A 169 3.69 10.22 11.47
N ALA A 170 3.29 9.49 10.43
CA ALA A 170 3.61 8.08 10.27
C ALA A 170 5.12 7.83 10.20
N SER A 171 5.91 8.72 9.56
CA SER A 171 7.36 8.55 9.51
C SER A 171 8.05 8.71 10.87
N MET A 172 7.45 9.47 11.78
CA MET A 172 7.97 9.67 13.14
C MET A 172 7.58 8.52 14.08
N ASN A 173 6.46 7.86 13.79
CA ASN A 173 5.87 6.82 14.64
C ASN A 173 5.84 5.45 13.92
N MET A 174 6.76 5.19 12.99
CA MET A 174 6.88 3.87 12.36
C MET A 174 7.93 3.08 13.13
N ASP A 175 7.58 1.85 13.52
CA ASP A 175 8.52 0.96 14.20
C ASP A 175 9.61 0.52 13.22
N ASP A 176 10.78 1.16 13.32
CA ASP A 176 11.99 0.85 12.57
C ASP A 176 12.93 -0.10 13.36
N THR A 177 12.47 -0.58 14.52
CA THR A 177 13.22 -1.51 15.34
C THR A 177 13.25 -2.86 14.64
N ASN A 178 14.36 -3.17 13.97
CA ASN A 178 14.66 -4.55 13.59
C ASN A 178 14.73 -5.38 14.88
N HIS A 179 13.72 -6.21 15.15
CA HIS A 179 13.77 -7.22 16.19
C HIS A 179 14.74 -8.35 15.79
N TYR A 180 16.03 -8.01 15.74
CA TYR A 180 17.13 -8.94 15.91
C TYR A 180 18.03 -8.34 16.98
N THR A 181 18.19 -9.10 18.06
CA THR A 181 18.95 -8.83 19.30
C THR A 181 18.23 -7.97 20.34
N MET A 182 17.50 -8.63 21.24
CA MET A 182 17.65 -8.48 22.69
C MET A 182 16.99 -9.67 23.41
N ASP A 183 17.44 -10.89 23.08
CA ASP A 183 17.18 -12.08 23.91
C ASP A 183 18.44 -12.49 24.70
N ASP A 184 19.48 -11.64 24.76
CA ASP A 184 20.78 -12.02 25.34
C ASP A 184 21.49 -10.96 26.19
N LEU A 185 20.77 -9.98 26.74
CA LEU A 185 21.31 -9.16 27.85
C LEU A 185 20.29 -9.03 28.98
N GLY A 186 20.42 -9.97 29.93
CA GLY A 186 19.95 -9.81 31.31
C GLY A 186 20.70 -8.69 32.05
N CYS A 187 20.54 -7.43 31.61
CA CYS A 187 21.00 -6.19 32.24
C CYS A 187 20.03 -5.11 31.75
N PHE A 188 18.88 -4.82 32.37
CA PHE A 188 18.73 -4.16 33.66
C PHE A 188 17.43 -4.64 34.34
N ARG A 189 17.57 -5.53 35.34
CA ARG A 189 16.61 -5.54 36.46
C ARG A 189 16.91 -4.31 37.30
N ASN A 190 16.05 -3.30 37.25
CA ASN A 190 15.94 -2.36 38.36
C ASN A 190 15.17 -3.05 39.49
N ASP A 191 15.90 -3.87 40.25
CA ASP A 191 15.53 -4.27 41.60
C ASP A 191 15.68 -3.05 42.53
N SER A 192 14.78 -2.08 42.41
CA SER A 192 14.56 -1.10 43.47
C SER A 192 13.43 -1.61 44.37
N LYS A 193 13.80 -2.53 45.28
CA LYS A 193 13.08 -2.70 46.54
C LYS A 193 13.14 -1.38 47.30
N VAL A 194 12.04 -0.63 47.33
CA VAL A 194 11.76 0.26 48.46
C VAL A 194 10.69 -0.41 49.32
N SER A 195 11.20 -0.97 50.41
CA SER A 195 10.43 -1.42 51.56
C SER A 195 9.81 -0.21 52.25
N SER A 196 8.48 -0.16 52.36
CA SER A 196 7.82 0.51 53.48
C SER A 196 6.62 -0.32 53.93
N LYS A 197 6.88 -1.21 54.88
CA LYS A 197 5.84 -1.77 55.76
C LYS A 197 5.48 -0.75 56.84
N THR A 198 4.19 -0.79 57.21
CA THR A 198 3.55 -0.34 58.46
C THR A 198 3.41 1.19 58.66
N SER A 199 2.24 1.74 59.01
CA SER A 199 1.37 1.29 60.09
C SER A 199 -0.12 1.62 59.92
N ASN A 200 -0.91 0.63 60.30
CA ASN A 200 -2.30 0.71 60.73
C ASN A 200 -2.36 1.41 62.11
N THR A 201 -3.21 2.41 62.31
CA THR A 201 -3.76 2.71 63.65
C THR A 201 -5.12 3.40 63.56
N MET A 202 -6.09 2.80 64.24
CA MET A 202 -7.45 3.29 64.52
C MET A 202 -7.46 4.65 65.22
N ARG A 203 -8.45 5.48 64.88
CA ARG A 203 -9.44 6.00 65.84
C ARG A 203 -10.71 6.44 65.13
#